data_AF-A0A418T2T2-F1
#
_entry.id   AF-A0A418T2T2-F1
#
_cell.length_a   1.000
_cell.length_b   1.000
_cell.length_c   1.000
_cell.angle_alpha   90.00
_cell.angle_beta   90.00
_cell.angle_gamma   90.00
#
_symmetry.space_group_name_H-M   'P 1'
#
loop_
_entity.id
_entity.type
_entity.pdbx_description
1 polymer ?
#
loop_
_entity_poly.entity_id
_entity_poly.type
_entity_poly.pdbx_seq_one_letter_code
_entity_poly.pdbx_strand_id
1 'polypeptide(L)'
;MNKKTAVYLVAALAAMTLALSACGAATNNQGASPSSPASGGVTSQPDQEILIVIDQTDKPVEGNMFDFAINKAPEGFQLKAMEWKSDKSHIKNTVAEAAEHGGNGEDGFYISGNGQFSGFIYPDSMKGEEGEVIFTFTNEKGQELTWKKNITLK
;
A
#
# COMPACT_ATOMS: atom_id res chain seq x y z
N MET A 1 13.00 52.17 28.39
CA MET A 1 14.07 51.14 28.36
C MET A 1 13.47 49.89 27.70
N ASN A 2 14.03 49.15 26.76
CA ASN A 2 15.12 49.28 25.79
C ASN A 2 14.89 48.15 24.76
N LYS A 3 14.78 48.51 23.46
CA LYS A 3 15.41 47.92 22.25
C LYS A 3 15.59 46.37 22.20
N LYS A 4 15.29 45.65 21.12
CA LYS A 4 15.82 45.83 19.75
C LYS A 4 15.01 45.06 18.69
N THR A 5 14.88 45.73 17.57
CA THR A 5 14.48 45.29 16.22
C THR A 5 15.48 44.31 15.62
N ALA A 6 15.04 43.33 14.84
CA ALA A 6 15.86 42.65 13.84
C ALA A 6 15.04 42.47 12.56
N VAL A 7 15.37 43.30 11.58
CA VAL A 7 14.95 43.27 10.18
C VAL A 7 15.98 42.43 9.43
N TYR A 8 15.55 41.52 8.57
CA TYR A 8 16.39 41.01 7.49
C TYR A 8 15.66 41.14 6.16
N LEU A 9 16.33 41.81 5.24
CA LEU A 9 15.88 42.28 3.94
C LEU A 9 16.66 41.51 2.86
N VAL A 10 15.91 40.85 1.96
CA VAL A 10 15.98 41.00 0.48
C VAL A 10 17.09 40.34 -0.36
N ALA A 11 16.60 39.85 -1.52
CA ALA A 11 17.20 39.68 -2.86
C ALA A 11 18.02 38.42 -3.14
N ALA A 12 18.05 37.85 -4.34
CA ALA A 12 17.24 37.91 -5.57
C ALA A 12 17.82 36.87 -6.56
N LEU A 13 16.98 36.43 -7.50
CA LEU A 13 17.28 35.98 -8.88
C LEU A 13 18.59 35.23 -9.21
N ALA A 14 18.44 34.05 -9.83
CA ALA A 14 19.05 33.77 -11.14
C ALA A 14 18.31 32.62 -11.86
N ALA A 15 17.78 32.95 -13.04
CA ALA A 15 17.27 32.03 -14.05
C ALA A 15 18.37 31.73 -15.08
N MET A 16 18.30 30.55 -15.74
CA MET A 16 18.94 30.11 -17.01
C MET A 16 19.58 28.72 -16.83
N THR A 17 19.57 27.75 -17.75
CA THR A 17 18.80 27.37 -18.96
C THR A 17 19.45 26.07 -19.47
N LEU A 18 18.67 25.24 -20.21
CA LEU A 18 19.08 24.33 -21.30
C LEU A 18 19.85 23.03 -20.95
N ALA A 19 19.25 21.88 -21.29
CA ALA A 19 19.70 21.08 -22.44
C ALA A 19 18.71 19.94 -22.77
N LEU A 20 18.31 19.88 -24.05
CA LEU A 20 17.59 18.80 -24.72
C LEU A 20 18.56 17.65 -25.04
N SER A 21 18.11 16.39 -24.94
CA SER A 21 18.66 15.20 -25.62
C SER A 21 17.73 14.02 -25.32
N ALA A 22 17.35 13.11 -26.21
CA ALA A 22 17.42 12.97 -27.65
C ALA A 22 16.44 11.82 -28.02
N CYS A 23 15.86 11.85 -29.21
CA CYS A 23 15.13 10.73 -29.81
C CYS A 23 16.01 9.48 -29.92
N GLY A 24 15.47 8.31 -29.55
CA GLY A 24 15.97 7.00 -29.94
C GLY A 24 14.93 6.31 -30.82
N ALA A 25 15.35 5.89 -32.01
CA ALA A 25 14.53 5.47 -33.14
C ALA A 25 13.77 4.14 -32.93
N ALA A 26 12.64 4.04 -33.61
CA ALA A 26 11.92 2.80 -33.86
C ALA A 26 12.77 1.82 -34.68
N THR A 27 12.78 0.55 -34.30
CA THR A 27 13.08 -0.57 -35.20
C THR A 27 12.03 -1.64 -34.97
N ASN A 28 11.25 -1.81 -36.03
CA ASN A 28 10.17 -2.75 -36.20
C ASN A 28 10.79 -4.10 -36.60
N ASN A 29 10.57 -5.18 -35.85
CA ASN A 29 10.77 -6.53 -36.37
C ASN A 29 9.67 -7.46 -35.85
N GLN A 30 8.75 -7.77 -36.77
CA GLN A 30 7.72 -8.78 -36.66
C GLN A 30 8.36 -10.18 -36.65
N GLY A 31 8.03 -10.97 -35.65
CA GLY A 31 8.23 -12.42 -35.60
C GLY A 31 7.02 -13.04 -34.91
N ALA A 32 6.31 -13.90 -35.63
CA ALA A 32 4.99 -14.43 -35.27
C ALA A 32 5.00 -15.40 -34.06
N SER A 33 3.84 -15.46 -33.41
CA SER A 33 3.44 -16.18 -32.18
C SER A 33 3.72 -17.69 -32.12
N PRO A 34 3.58 -18.29 -30.92
CA PRO A 34 2.27 -18.91 -30.63
C PRO A 34 1.66 -18.54 -29.27
N SER A 35 0.35 -18.63 -29.25
CA SER A 35 -0.64 -18.18 -28.27
C SER A 35 -0.59 -18.93 -26.94
N SER A 36 -0.73 -18.20 -25.82
CA SER A 36 -1.31 -18.66 -24.54
C SER A 36 -1.77 -17.45 -23.71
N PRO A 37 -2.82 -17.60 -22.88
CA PRO A 37 -3.83 -16.55 -22.66
C PRO A 37 -3.37 -15.40 -21.76
N ALA A 38 -3.90 -14.23 -22.09
CA ALA A 38 -3.67 -12.94 -21.43
C ALA A 38 -4.02 -12.99 -19.93
N SER A 39 -3.00 -12.91 -19.08
CA SER A 39 -3.17 -12.34 -17.75
C SER A 39 -2.95 -10.84 -17.90
N GLY A 40 -3.97 -10.04 -17.56
CA GLY A 40 -3.99 -8.59 -17.72
C GLY A 40 -2.84 -7.93 -16.96
N GLY A 41 -1.74 -7.67 -17.68
CA GLY A 41 -0.63 -6.88 -17.18
C GLY A 41 -1.01 -5.41 -17.23
N VAL A 42 -1.26 -4.81 -16.06
CA VAL A 42 -1.02 -3.38 -15.90
C VAL A 42 0.48 -3.18 -16.15
N THR A 43 0.83 -2.42 -17.18
CA THR A 43 2.18 -1.85 -17.33
C THR A 43 2.44 -0.98 -16.12
N SER A 44 2.90 -1.60 -15.03
CA SER A 44 3.33 -0.91 -13.83
C SER A 44 4.65 -0.25 -14.17
N GLN A 45 4.67 1.09 -14.18
CA GLN A 45 5.95 1.78 -14.13
C GLN A 45 6.66 1.32 -12.85
N PRO A 46 7.98 1.07 -12.86
CA PRO A 46 8.71 0.52 -11.71
C PRO A 46 8.55 1.35 -10.42
N ASP A 47 8.20 2.63 -10.57
CA ASP A 47 7.95 3.59 -9.49
C ASP A 47 6.56 3.44 -8.82
N GLN A 48 5.67 2.62 -9.39
CA GLN A 48 4.30 2.39 -8.90
C GLN A 48 4.09 0.99 -8.29
N GLU A 49 5.15 0.21 -8.15
CA GLU A 49 5.07 -1.14 -7.60
C GLU A 49 4.79 -1.13 -6.10
N ILE A 50 3.73 -1.86 -5.69
CA ILE A 50 3.39 -2.13 -4.29
C ILE A 50 3.73 -3.59 -3.98
N LEU A 51 4.51 -3.83 -2.92
CA LEU A 51 4.87 -5.17 -2.45
C LEU A 51 4.37 -5.38 -1.03
N ILE A 52 3.46 -6.32 -0.86
CA ILE A 52 2.91 -6.71 0.43
C ILE A 52 3.08 -8.22 0.61
N VAL A 53 3.59 -8.62 1.77
CA VAL A 53 3.69 -10.01 2.20
C VAL A 53 2.55 -10.29 3.16
N ILE A 54 1.83 -11.38 2.94
CA ILE A 54 0.81 -11.91 3.87
C ILE A 54 1.36 -13.22 4.44
N ASP A 55 1.47 -13.29 5.76
CA ASP A 55 1.95 -14.47 6.49
C ASP A 55 0.82 -15.10 7.29
N GLN A 56 0.41 -16.30 6.85
CA GLN A 56 -0.57 -17.15 7.52
C GLN A 56 0.11 -18.39 8.11
N THR A 57 1.32 -18.26 8.65
CA THR A 57 1.98 -19.35 9.37
C THR A 57 1.29 -19.52 10.72
N ASP A 58 1.01 -20.79 11.10
CA ASP A 58 0.39 -21.10 12.37
C ASP A 58 1.25 -20.58 13.53
N LYS A 59 0.62 -19.84 14.44
CA LYS A 59 1.28 -19.26 15.61
C LYS A 59 0.86 -20.01 16.86
N PRO A 60 1.75 -20.14 17.87
CA PRO A 60 1.41 -20.74 19.16
C PRO A 60 0.65 -19.77 20.06
N VAL A 61 -0.40 -19.14 19.52
CA VAL A 61 -1.29 -18.19 20.22
C VAL A 61 -2.73 -18.64 20.03
N GLU A 62 -3.61 -18.24 20.96
CA GLU A 62 -5.04 -18.49 20.85
C GLU A 62 -5.69 -17.53 19.82
N GLY A 63 -6.67 -18.04 19.07
CA GLY A 63 -7.37 -17.28 18.03
C GLY A 63 -6.80 -17.48 16.61
N ASN A 64 -7.48 -16.89 15.62
CA ASN A 64 -7.03 -16.95 14.23
C ASN A 64 -6.55 -15.57 13.78
N MET A 65 -5.41 -15.55 13.10
CA MET A 65 -4.86 -14.32 12.57
C MET A 65 -3.95 -14.58 11.37
N PHE A 66 -3.68 -13.53 10.61
CA PHE A 66 -2.51 -13.45 9.74
C PHE A 66 -1.78 -12.13 9.96
N ASP A 67 -0.49 -12.12 9.66
CA ASP A 67 0.29 -10.88 9.62
C ASP A 67 0.42 -10.37 8.19
N PHE A 68 0.68 -9.08 8.06
CA PHE A 68 1.14 -8.52 6.81
C PHE A 68 2.31 -7.55 7.02
N ALA A 69 3.13 -7.42 5.99
CA ALA A 69 4.19 -6.42 5.91
C ALA A 69 4.13 -5.69 4.56
N ILE A 70 4.13 -4.36 4.60
CA ILE A 70 4.26 -3.52 3.40
C ILE A 70 5.76 -3.30 3.17
N ASN A 71 6.34 -4.08 2.26
CA ASN A 71 7.77 -4.02 1.97
C ASN A 71 8.12 -2.90 0.99
N LYS A 72 7.18 -2.51 0.14
CA LYS A 72 7.33 -1.42 -0.83
C LYS A 72 5.99 -0.74 -1.07
N ALA A 73 5.99 0.59 -1.03
CA ALA A 73 4.90 1.43 -1.52
C ALA A 73 5.50 2.55 -2.39
N PRO A 74 4.77 3.05 -3.40
CA PRO A 74 5.20 4.18 -4.23
C PRO A 74 5.51 5.43 -3.40
N GLU A 75 6.46 6.23 -3.87
CA GLU A 75 6.82 7.48 -3.18
C GLU A 75 5.62 8.43 -3.08
N GLY A 76 5.45 9.04 -1.90
CA GLY A 76 4.35 9.96 -1.62
C GLY A 76 2.99 9.28 -1.42
N PHE A 77 2.91 7.95 -1.49
CA PHE A 77 1.72 7.18 -1.12
C PHE A 77 1.85 6.61 0.28
N GLN A 78 0.77 6.70 1.04
CA GLN A 78 0.64 6.12 2.37
C GLN A 78 -0.58 5.20 2.42
N LEU A 79 -0.54 4.19 3.30
CA LEU A 79 -1.69 3.34 3.53
C LEU A 79 -2.86 4.19 4.05
N LYS A 80 -4.03 3.99 3.46
CA LYS A 80 -5.28 4.68 3.82
C LYS A 80 -6.25 3.73 4.52
N ALA A 81 -6.43 2.53 3.95
CA ALA A 81 -7.38 1.56 4.45
C ALA A 81 -6.97 0.13 4.08
N MET A 82 -7.49 -0.81 4.86
CA MET A 82 -7.41 -2.25 4.64
C MET A 82 -8.81 -2.84 4.62
N GLU A 83 -9.03 -3.83 3.78
CA GLU A 83 -10.33 -4.47 3.61
C GLU A 83 -10.17 -5.97 3.38
N TRP A 84 -10.99 -6.76 4.07
CA TRP A 84 -11.23 -8.16 3.79
C TRP A 84 -12.60 -8.26 3.16
N LYS A 85 -12.68 -8.91 2.00
CA LYS A 85 -13.94 -9.05 1.26
C LYS A 85 -14.10 -10.46 0.71
N SER A 86 -15.19 -11.10 1.10
CA SER A 86 -15.64 -12.38 0.56
C SER A 86 -17.13 -12.31 0.20
N ASP A 87 -17.69 -13.45 -0.19
CA ASP A 87 -19.15 -13.59 -0.37
C ASP A 87 -19.93 -13.57 0.95
N LYS A 88 -19.27 -13.81 2.09
CA LYS A 88 -19.90 -13.95 3.41
C LYS A 88 -19.65 -12.76 4.33
N SER A 89 -18.48 -12.16 4.21
CA SER A 89 -17.95 -11.20 5.18
C SER A 89 -17.33 -10.02 4.45
N HIS A 90 -17.50 -8.83 5.02
CA HIS A 90 -16.87 -7.62 4.52
C HIS A 90 -16.44 -6.77 5.71
N ILE A 91 -15.14 -6.67 5.92
CA ILE A 91 -14.52 -5.91 7.01
C ILE A 91 -13.62 -4.87 6.39
N LYS A 92 -13.76 -3.62 6.84
CA LYS A 92 -12.97 -2.50 6.36
C LYS A 92 -12.53 -1.65 7.54
N ASN A 93 -11.24 -1.40 7.64
CA ASN A 93 -10.67 -0.53 8.66
C ASN A 93 -9.77 0.52 8.00
N THR A 94 -9.89 1.76 8.47
CA THR A 94 -8.88 2.79 8.27
C THR A 94 -7.61 2.47 9.05
N VAL A 95 -6.51 3.14 8.74
CA VAL A 95 -5.28 3.03 9.54
C VAL A 95 -5.51 3.45 11.00
N ALA A 96 -6.38 4.43 11.25
CA ALA A 96 -6.68 4.90 12.61
C ALA A 96 -7.43 3.83 13.41
N GLU A 97 -8.50 3.25 12.86
CA GLU A 97 -9.24 2.16 13.50
C GLU A 97 -8.34 0.95 13.74
N ALA A 98 -7.50 0.58 12.77
CA ALA A 98 -6.55 -0.52 12.96
C ALA A 98 -5.52 -0.23 14.07
N ALA A 99 -5.09 1.02 14.24
CA ALA A 99 -4.21 1.41 15.34
C ALA A 99 -4.91 1.30 16.70
N GLU A 100 -6.20 1.64 16.78
CA GLU A 100 -7.02 1.45 17.97
C GLU A 100 -7.19 -0.05 18.30
N HIS A 101 -7.52 -0.86 17.30
CA HIS A 101 -7.64 -2.32 17.45
C HIS A 101 -6.33 -2.95 17.93
N GLY A 102 -5.19 -2.48 17.45
CA GLY A 102 -3.87 -2.96 17.87
C GLY A 102 -3.55 -2.71 19.35
N GLY A 103 -4.21 -1.75 19.99
CA GLY A 103 -4.13 -1.50 21.43
C GLY A 103 -5.08 -2.38 22.27
N ASN A 104 -6.20 -2.80 21.67
CA ASN A 104 -7.32 -3.44 22.39
C ASN A 104 -7.46 -4.95 22.11
N GLY A 105 -6.88 -5.44 21.00
CA GLY A 105 -7.02 -6.83 20.55
C GLY A 105 -8.38 -7.14 19.91
N GLU A 106 -8.98 -6.17 19.22
CA GLU A 106 -10.27 -6.34 18.53
C GLU A 106 -10.12 -7.07 17.19
N ASP A 107 -11.21 -7.74 16.76
CA ASP A 107 -11.29 -8.38 15.44
C ASP A 107 -11.11 -7.36 14.29
N GLY A 108 -10.65 -7.83 13.15
CA GLY A 108 -10.37 -7.01 11.98
C GLY A 108 -8.89 -6.68 11.85
N PHE A 109 -8.58 -5.65 11.07
CA PHE A 109 -7.19 -5.24 10.86
C PHE A 109 -6.66 -4.54 12.09
N TYR A 110 -5.40 -4.82 12.43
CA TYR A 110 -4.71 -4.18 13.54
C TYR A 110 -3.33 -3.67 13.13
N ILE A 111 -2.89 -2.59 13.77
CA ILE A 111 -1.55 -2.01 13.65
C ILE A 111 -1.09 -1.63 15.07
N SER A 112 0.07 -2.10 15.52
CA SER A 112 0.61 -1.78 16.84
C SER A 112 2.13 -1.59 16.81
N GLY A 113 2.70 -1.09 17.91
CA GLY A 113 4.15 -0.86 18.01
C GLY A 113 4.69 0.12 16.97
N ASN A 114 3.95 1.19 16.66
CA ASN A 114 4.28 2.14 15.58
C ASN A 114 4.37 1.49 14.18
N GLY A 115 3.54 0.47 13.92
CA GLY A 115 3.56 -0.26 12.66
C GLY A 115 4.55 -1.42 12.62
N GLN A 116 5.21 -1.73 13.75
CA GLN A 116 6.07 -2.91 13.86
C GLN A 116 5.26 -4.21 13.73
N PHE A 117 4.02 -4.22 14.23
CA PHE A 117 3.14 -5.38 14.14
C PHE A 117 1.86 -4.97 13.42
N SER A 118 1.50 -5.74 12.41
CA SER A 118 0.31 -5.50 11.63
C SER A 118 -0.27 -6.80 11.10
N GLY A 119 -1.58 -6.90 11.12
CA GLY A 119 -2.25 -8.12 10.73
C GLY A 119 -3.76 -7.98 10.71
N PHE A 120 -4.41 -9.14 10.71
CA PHE A 120 -5.86 -9.27 10.70
C PHE A 120 -6.24 -10.40 11.65
N ILE A 121 -7.06 -10.10 12.65
CA ILE A 121 -7.61 -11.06 13.61
C ILE A 121 -9.03 -11.39 13.16
N TYR A 122 -9.41 -12.67 13.23
CA TYR A 122 -10.73 -13.10 12.80
C TYR A 122 -11.30 -14.24 13.65
N PRO A 123 -12.62 -14.30 13.80
CA PRO A 123 -13.29 -15.38 14.53
C PRO A 123 -13.22 -16.70 13.78
N ASP A 124 -13.39 -17.80 14.51
CA ASP A 124 -13.42 -19.17 13.95
C ASP A 124 -14.44 -19.35 12.81
N SER A 125 -15.54 -18.57 12.82
CA SER A 125 -16.57 -18.62 11.78
C SER A 125 -16.06 -18.21 10.39
N MET A 126 -14.94 -17.48 10.32
CA MET A 126 -14.30 -17.06 9.07
C MET A 126 -13.18 -18.01 8.62
N LYS A 127 -12.86 -19.05 9.40
CA LYS A 127 -11.83 -20.01 9.04
C LYS A 127 -12.21 -20.77 7.76
N GLY A 128 -11.27 -20.89 6.83
CA GLY A 128 -11.49 -21.47 5.51
C GLY A 128 -12.26 -20.56 4.54
N GLU A 129 -12.56 -19.32 4.93
CA GLU A 129 -13.21 -18.36 4.02
C GLU A 129 -12.23 -17.91 2.93
N GLU A 130 -12.67 -18.02 1.67
CA GLU A 130 -11.96 -17.47 0.52
C GLU A 130 -12.41 -16.03 0.27
N GLY A 131 -11.44 -15.14 0.08
CA GLY A 131 -11.72 -13.73 -0.13
C GLY A 131 -10.50 -12.96 -0.63
N GLU A 132 -10.73 -11.68 -0.87
CA GLU A 132 -9.71 -10.73 -1.28
C GLU A 132 -9.29 -9.89 -0.08
N VAL A 133 -7.98 -9.85 0.20
CA VAL A 133 -7.39 -8.81 1.03
C VAL A 133 -6.99 -7.64 0.14
N ILE A 134 -7.41 -6.45 0.54
CA ILE A 134 -7.30 -5.21 -0.24
C ILE A 134 -6.62 -4.15 0.61
N PHE A 135 -5.59 -3.51 0.05
CA PHE A 135 -4.90 -2.38 0.66
C PHE A 135 -5.03 -1.18 -0.26
N THR A 136 -5.63 -0.10 0.25
CA THR A 136 -5.75 1.17 -0.46
C THR A 136 -4.72 2.15 0.05
N PHE A 137 -3.93 2.71 -0.87
CA PHE A 137 -2.95 3.75 -0.62
C PHE A 137 -3.45 5.06 -1.20
N THR A 138 -3.09 6.18 -0.57
CA THR A 138 -3.41 7.52 -1.07
C THR A 138 -2.22 8.46 -0.98
N ASN A 139 -2.18 9.48 -1.82
CA ASN A 139 -1.20 10.56 -1.75
C ASN A 139 -1.86 11.89 -1.35
N GLU A 140 -1.05 12.93 -1.15
CA GLU A 140 -1.54 14.27 -0.75
C GLU A 140 -2.51 14.92 -1.76
N LYS A 141 -2.49 14.46 -3.01
CA LYS A 141 -3.41 14.93 -4.07
C LYS A 141 -4.73 14.17 -4.08
N GLY A 142 -4.91 13.21 -3.16
CA GLY A 142 -6.08 12.36 -3.07
C GLY A 142 -6.15 11.27 -4.14
N GLN A 143 -5.07 11.01 -4.88
CA GLN A 143 -5.03 9.87 -5.81
C GLN A 143 -4.95 8.57 -5.00
N GLU A 144 -5.58 7.51 -5.50
CA GLU A 144 -5.59 6.21 -4.85
C GLU A 144 -4.93 5.13 -5.70
N LEU A 145 -4.22 4.23 -5.03
CA LEU A 145 -3.71 2.99 -5.58
C LEU A 145 -4.21 1.83 -4.72
N THR A 146 -4.49 0.70 -5.35
CA THR A 146 -5.01 -0.46 -4.64
C THR A 146 -4.17 -1.69 -4.96
N TRP A 147 -3.74 -2.38 -3.91
CA TRP A 147 -3.16 -3.71 -4.01
C TRP A 147 -4.19 -4.74 -3.52
N LYS A 148 -4.26 -5.88 -4.20
CA LYS A 148 -5.26 -6.92 -3.96
C LYS A 148 -4.61 -8.30 -4.01
N LYS A 149 -5.08 -9.22 -3.18
CA LYS A 149 -4.69 -10.63 -3.24
C LYS A 149 -5.81 -11.51 -2.76
N ASN A 150 -6.13 -12.54 -3.54
CA ASN A 150 -7.03 -13.61 -3.11
C ASN A 150 -6.28 -14.58 -2.19
N ILE A 151 -6.85 -14.87 -1.03
CA ILE A 151 -6.33 -15.84 -0.06
C ILE A 151 -7.50 -16.62 0.57
N THR A 152 -7.19 -17.78 1.14
CA THR A 152 -8.07 -18.52 2.04
C THR A 152 -7.60 -18.29 3.46
N LEU A 153 -8.47 -17.90 4.38
CA LEU A 153 -8.15 -17.78 5.80
C LEU A 153 -7.89 -19.17 6.39
N LYS A 154 -6.76 -19.33 7.08
CA LYS A 154 -6.29 -20.65 7.53
C LYS A 154 -6.84 -21.11 8.88
#